data_AF-A0A969X2X2-F1
#
_entry.id   AF-A0A969X2X2-F1
#
_cell.length_a   1.000
_cell.length_b   1.000
_cell.length_c   1.000
_cell.angle_alpha   90.00
_cell.angle_beta   90.00
_cell.angle_gamma   90.00
#
_symmetry.space_group_name_H-M   'P 1'
#
loop_
_entity.id
_entity.type
_entity.pdbx_description
1 polymer ?
#
loop_
_entity_poly.entity_id
_entity_poly.type
_entity_poly.pdbx_seq_one_letter_code
_entity_poly.pdbx_strand_id
1 'polypeptide(L)'
;LHYGDTCYFISNPLVAYAGGDGGGFNNAHFGDTCFFIPNLLTVYTGGEGGGFDYLHHGDTCVYDPPFYIAYAGGVSDGFSNAHFGDTCSFIQILYPMYVGGVADGFDYLHYGNTCYYKPVMFFYGGIGDGYGFIQYYNCGQLEDMALPIELLKFVAFQEDDKVRLEWISLTEINNEYFSIEHSLDATNWISIANIPGAGNSNTAQSYFEYDYYPEEGINYYRLKQTDFDRKHTYSKIIYVDYKLDDTQITLFPNPFKDVFTVDLGTAKETSLNYQIFSSSGKLIQSNLLTTSGQFDINLEQESEGVYIFKIIIQGKVNIFRIVKMK
;
A
#
# COMPACT_ATOMS: atom_id res chain seq x y z
N LEU A 1 -10.97 3.14 33.35
CA LEU A 1 -11.87 4.19 32.82
C LEU A 1 -13.30 3.64 32.87
N HIS A 2 -14.27 4.38 33.40
CA HIS A 2 -15.66 3.93 33.47
C HIS A 2 -16.63 5.03 33.01
N TYR A 3 -17.40 4.78 31.94
CA TYR A 3 -18.36 5.73 31.36
C TYR A 3 -19.81 5.31 31.62
N GLY A 4 -20.20 5.16 32.89
CA GLY A 4 -21.59 4.93 33.33
C GLY A 4 -22.29 3.69 32.75
N ASP A 5 -23.54 3.48 33.12
CA ASP A 5 -24.29 2.26 32.78
C ASP A 5 -25.25 2.49 31.59
N THR A 6 -25.70 3.74 31.38
CA THR A 6 -26.55 4.13 30.24
C THR A 6 -26.01 5.40 29.58
N CYS A 7 -25.72 5.33 28.29
CA CYS A 7 -25.10 6.41 27.53
C CYS A 7 -26.05 6.98 26.46
N TYR A 8 -26.29 8.30 26.52
CA TYR A 8 -26.94 9.11 25.48
C TYR A 8 -26.04 10.32 25.19
N PHE A 9 -25.18 10.29 24.15
CA PHE A 9 -24.22 11.38 23.91
C PHE A 9 -24.22 11.90 22.47
N ILE A 10 -24.25 13.24 22.33
CA ILE A 10 -24.27 14.01 21.05
C ILE A 10 -22.91 14.74 20.84
N SER A 11 -21.82 14.28 21.45
CA SER A 11 -20.50 14.86 21.21
C SER A 11 -19.42 13.78 21.30
N ASN A 12 -18.67 13.61 20.21
CA ASN A 12 -17.61 12.61 20.03
C ASN A 12 -16.62 12.58 21.22
N PRO A 13 -16.66 11.57 22.10
CA PRO A 13 -15.55 11.35 23.02
C PRO A 13 -14.43 10.67 22.24
N LEU A 14 -13.36 11.41 21.93
CA LEU A 14 -12.15 10.85 21.34
C LEU A 14 -11.27 10.32 22.49
N VAL A 15 -11.43 9.06 22.88
CA VAL A 15 -10.58 8.43 23.90
C VAL A 15 -9.61 7.48 23.20
N ALA A 16 -8.36 7.91 23.05
CA ALA A 16 -7.35 7.21 22.26
C ALA A 16 -6.53 6.16 23.05
N TYR A 17 -6.51 6.22 24.39
CA TYR A 17 -5.59 5.40 25.20
C TYR A 17 -6.15 5.15 26.61
N ALA A 18 -6.12 3.90 27.08
CA ALA A 18 -6.64 3.48 28.39
C ALA A 18 -5.63 2.70 29.25
N GLY A 19 -4.34 2.72 28.92
CA GLY A 19 -3.28 2.00 29.64
C GLY A 19 -1.92 2.71 29.60
N GLY A 20 -0.82 1.95 29.68
CA GLY A 20 0.57 2.41 29.57
C GLY A 20 1.56 1.25 29.79
N ASP A 21 2.80 1.39 29.30
CA ASP A 21 3.84 0.35 29.38
C ASP A 21 4.10 -0.08 30.84
N GLY A 22 4.15 -1.39 31.11
CA GLY A 22 4.37 -1.96 32.45
C GLY A 22 3.21 -1.80 33.43
N GLY A 23 2.01 -1.46 32.95
CA GLY A 23 0.84 -1.07 33.77
C GLY A 23 0.21 -2.16 34.65
N GLY A 24 0.56 -3.44 34.47
CA GLY A 24 0.09 -4.56 35.29
C GLY A 24 -1.39 -4.94 35.10
N PHE A 25 -2.33 -4.01 35.28
CA PHE A 25 -3.77 -4.23 35.02
C PHE A 25 -4.45 -2.95 34.52
N ASN A 26 -5.08 -2.98 33.34
CA ASN A 26 -5.95 -1.89 32.87
C ASN A 26 -7.40 -2.37 32.68
N ASN A 27 -8.37 -1.51 33.00
CA ASN A 27 -9.80 -1.77 32.77
C ASN A 27 -10.48 -0.53 32.16
N ALA A 28 -11.07 -0.70 30.98
CA ALA A 28 -11.88 0.30 30.29
C ALA A 28 -13.31 -0.22 30.08
N HIS A 29 -14.29 0.44 30.67
CA HIS A 29 -15.70 0.06 30.60
C HIS A 29 -16.55 1.22 30.10
N PHE A 30 -17.31 0.99 29.03
CA PHE A 30 -18.06 2.00 28.30
C PHE A 30 -19.54 1.60 28.14
N GLY A 31 -20.36 1.90 29.14
CA GLY A 31 -21.82 1.71 29.07
C GLY A 31 -22.27 0.24 29.08
N ASP A 32 -23.47 0.00 29.61
CA ASP A 32 -24.19 -1.28 29.43
C ASP A 32 -25.29 -1.13 28.38
N THR A 33 -25.92 0.04 28.27
CA THR A 33 -26.93 0.32 27.22
C THR A 33 -26.62 1.63 26.49
N CYS A 34 -26.42 1.54 25.17
CA CYS A 34 -25.98 2.66 24.33
C CYS A 34 -26.98 2.96 23.19
N PHE A 35 -27.45 4.21 23.10
CA PHE A 35 -28.36 4.68 22.05
C PHE A 35 -27.66 5.73 21.17
N PHE A 36 -27.40 5.38 19.90
CA PHE A 36 -26.66 6.18 18.91
C PHE A 36 -25.20 6.45 19.28
N ILE A 37 -24.28 5.81 18.56
CA ILE A 37 -22.84 5.87 18.84
C ILE A 37 -22.15 6.79 17.81
N PRO A 38 -21.21 7.67 18.21
CA PRO A 38 -20.34 8.36 17.25
C PRO A 38 -19.26 7.42 16.68
N ASN A 39 -18.69 7.76 15.53
CA ASN A 39 -17.50 7.08 14.98
C ASN A 39 -16.36 7.10 16.01
N LEU A 40 -16.16 6.01 16.75
CA LEU A 40 -14.98 5.86 17.58
C LEU A 40 -13.84 5.38 16.68
N LEU A 41 -12.77 6.17 16.60
CA LEU A 41 -11.71 5.96 15.61
C LEU A 41 -10.57 5.07 16.11
N THR A 42 -10.29 4.97 17.42
CA THR A 42 -9.27 4.05 17.98
C THR A 42 -9.35 4.04 19.51
N VAL A 43 -9.34 2.88 20.18
CA VAL A 43 -9.09 2.72 21.63
C VAL A 43 -7.95 1.72 21.83
N TYR A 44 -6.81 2.17 22.32
CA TYR A 44 -5.72 1.26 22.73
C TYR A 44 -5.87 0.94 24.23
N THR A 45 -6.07 -0.33 24.58
CA THR A 45 -6.09 -0.77 25.99
C THR A 45 -4.85 -1.60 26.26
N GLY A 46 -3.73 -0.94 26.56
CA GLY A 46 -2.50 -1.64 26.96
C GLY A 46 -1.23 -0.83 26.72
N GLY A 47 -0.08 -1.46 26.92
CA GLY A 47 1.27 -0.96 26.66
C GLY A 47 2.25 -2.14 26.72
N GLU A 48 3.51 -1.96 26.32
CA GLU A 48 4.49 -3.05 26.36
C GLU A 48 4.68 -3.57 27.81
N GLY A 49 4.57 -4.89 28.03
CA GLY A 49 4.80 -5.52 29.34
C GLY A 49 3.67 -5.39 30.37
N GLY A 50 2.43 -5.08 29.97
CA GLY A 50 1.28 -4.89 30.86
C GLY A 50 0.45 -6.14 31.18
N GLY A 51 0.74 -6.83 32.29
CA GLY A 51 0.05 -8.05 32.77
C GLY A 51 -1.36 -8.43 32.23
N PHE A 52 -2.40 -7.64 32.51
CA PHE A 52 -3.80 -7.97 32.18
C PHE A 52 -4.62 -6.75 31.74
N ASP A 53 -5.25 -6.79 30.58
CA ASP A 53 -6.09 -5.69 30.08
C ASP A 53 -7.54 -6.13 29.85
N TYR A 54 -8.51 -5.36 30.38
CA TYR A 54 -9.95 -5.61 30.20
C TYR A 54 -10.65 -4.43 29.51
N LEU A 55 -11.40 -4.73 28.47
CA LEU A 55 -12.22 -3.78 27.73
C LEU A 55 -13.67 -4.27 27.71
N HIS A 56 -14.62 -3.40 28.05
CA HIS A 56 -16.04 -3.68 27.96
C HIS A 56 -16.76 -2.52 27.28
N HIS A 57 -17.58 -2.84 26.28
CA HIS A 57 -18.31 -1.84 25.51
C HIS A 57 -19.73 -2.31 25.20
N GLY A 58 -20.68 -1.84 26.01
CA GLY A 58 -22.11 -2.09 25.84
C GLY A 58 -22.53 -3.55 26.03
N ASP A 59 -23.70 -3.75 26.61
CA ASP A 59 -24.45 -5.01 26.58
C ASP A 59 -25.60 -4.94 25.55
N THR A 60 -26.21 -3.77 25.35
CA THR A 60 -27.30 -3.58 24.37
C THR A 60 -27.07 -2.36 23.50
N CYS A 61 -26.99 -2.57 22.18
CA CYS A 61 -26.72 -1.54 21.17
C CYS A 61 -27.84 -1.50 20.10
N VAL A 62 -28.39 -0.31 19.82
CA VAL A 62 -29.61 -0.16 18.98
C VAL A 62 -29.36 0.54 17.63
N TYR A 63 -28.19 1.14 17.38
CA TYR A 63 -27.81 1.71 16.08
C TYR A 63 -26.32 2.10 16.12
N ASP A 64 -25.48 1.56 15.22
CA ASP A 64 -24.03 1.83 15.21
C ASP A 64 -23.54 2.26 13.80
N PRO A 65 -22.89 3.43 13.63
CA PRO A 65 -22.08 3.73 12.44
C PRO A 65 -20.82 2.82 12.41
N PRO A 66 -20.05 2.77 11.31
CA PRO A 66 -18.90 1.87 11.21
C PRO A 66 -17.90 2.11 12.35
N PHE A 67 -17.82 1.14 13.25
CA PHE A 67 -16.91 1.15 14.38
C PHE A 67 -15.52 0.68 13.93
N TYR A 68 -14.50 1.48 14.22
CA TYR A 68 -13.09 1.13 14.00
C TYR A 68 -12.36 1.19 15.33
N ILE A 69 -12.28 0.07 16.03
CA ILE A 69 -11.49 -0.08 17.26
C ILE A 69 -10.84 -1.46 17.21
N ALA A 70 -9.65 -1.76 17.74
CA ALA A 70 -8.37 -1.11 18.04
C ALA A 70 -7.75 -2.04 19.11
N TYR A 71 -6.45 -2.24 19.01
CA TYR A 71 -5.65 -3.15 19.82
C TYR A 71 -6.13 -3.26 21.28
N ALA A 72 -6.72 -4.41 21.59
CA ALA A 72 -6.91 -4.87 22.96
C ALA A 72 -5.63 -5.59 23.37
N GLY A 73 -4.73 -4.87 24.04
CA GLY A 73 -3.42 -5.37 24.46
C GLY A 73 -2.21 -4.65 23.84
N GLY A 74 -1.03 -5.00 24.34
CA GLY A 74 0.29 -4.56 23.92
C GLY A 74 1.28 -5.73 23.74
N VAL A 75 2.53 -5.44 23.38
CA VAL A 75 3.58 -6.47 23.23
C VAL A 75 3.98 -7.01 24.60
N SER A 76 4.02 -8.35 24.77
CA SER A 76 4.45 -9.01 26.02
C SER A 76 3.61 -8.69 27.26
N ASP A 77 2.33 -8.41 27.09
CA ASP A 77 1.46 -7.91 28.15
C ASP A 77 0.81 -9.06 28.96
N GLY A 78 0.48 -10.20 28.36
CA GLY A 78 0.21 -11.46 29.07
C GLY A 78 -1.22 -11.94 28.92
N PHE A 79 -2.23 -11.11 29.19
CA PHE A 79 -3.64 -11.48 28.96
C PHE A 79 -4.53 -10.28 28.63
N SER A 80 -5.30 -10.32 27.53
CA SER A 80 -6.34 -9.34 27.26
C SER A 80 -7.75 -9.94 27.16
N ASN A 81 -8.78 -9.25 27.67
CA ASN A 81 -10.18 -9.62 27.53
C ASN A 81 -11.03 -8.43 27.08
N ALA A 82 -11.61 -8.53 25.89
CA ALA A 82 -12.47 -7.52 25.34
C ALA A 82 -13.90 -8.05 25.12
N HIS A 83 -14.89 -7.33 25.63
CA HIS A 83 -16.31 -7.64 25.49
C HIS A 83 -17.05 -6.53 24.76
N PHE A 84 -17.78 -6.89 23.70
CA PHE A 84 -18.53 -5.96 22.86
C PHE A 84 -19.95 -6.47 22.61
N GLY A 85 -20.94 -5.88 23.30
CA GLY A 85 -22.36 -6.12 23.07
C GLY A 85 -22.82 -7.52 23.45
N ASP A 86 -23.94 -7.64 24.14
CA ASP A 86 -24.69 -8.89 24.28
C ASP A 86 -25.85 -8.97 23.27
N THR A 87 -26.57 -7.89 23.02
CA THR A 87 -27.69 -7.83 22.07
C THR A 87 -27.58 -6.61 21.16
N CYS A 88 -27.28 -6.84 19.88
CA CYS A 88 -27.05 -5.77 18.92
C CYS A 88 -28.03 -5.84 17.75
N SER A 89 -28.90 -4.83 17.65
CA SER A 89 -29.90 -4.71 16.58
C SER A 89 -29.37 -3.73 15.53
N PHE A 90 -29.06 -4.21 14.32
CA PHE A 90 -28.58 -3.42 13.17
C PHE A 90 -27.10 -3.00 13.16
N ILE A 91 -26.18 -3.93 13.35
CA ILE A 91 -24.74 -3.70 13.12
C ILE A 91 -24.44 -3.74 11.60
N GLN A 92 -23.71 -2.75 11.07
CA GLN A 92 -22.90 -2.94 9.86
C GLN A 92 -21.53 -3.50 10.27
N ILE A 93 -21.00 -4.43 9.46
CA ILE A 93 -19.76 -5.20 9.66
C ILE A 93 -18.73 -4.50 10.56
N LEU A 94 -18.47 -5.08 11.74
CA LEU A 94 -17.35 -4.69 12.60
C LEU A 94 -16.03 -5.22 12.01
N TYR A 95 -14.99 -4.38 12.06
CA TYR A 95 -13.62 -4.72 11.63
C TYR A 95 -12.62 -4.63 12.80
N PRO A 96 -12.68 -5.55 13.78
CA PRO A 96 -11.61 -5.68 14.76
C PRO A 96 -10.30 -6.05 14.04
N MET A 97 -9.33 -5.13 14.08
CA MET A 97 -8.07 -5.30 13.34
C MET A 97 -7.05 -6.13 14.13
N TYR A 98 -7.02 -6.05 15.47
CA TYR A 98 -6.05 -6.76 16.32
C TYR A 98 -6.62 -7.00 17.73
N VAL A 99 -6.54 -8.25 18.19
CA VAL A 99 -6.73 -8.65 19.60
C VAL A 99 -5.41 -9.29 20.00
N GLY A 100 -4.65 -8.63 20.86
CA GLY A 100 -3.28 -9.00 21.24
C GLY A 100 -2.15 -8.33 20.43
N GLY A 101 -0.94 -8.38 21.01
CA GLY A 101 0.36 -8.02 20.47
C GLY A 101 1.28 -9.23 20.25
N VAL A 102 2.60 -9.02 20.25
CA VAL A 102 3.61 -10.07 20.07
C VAL A 102 4.03 -10.60 21.46
N ALA A 103 4.07 -11.91 21.66
CA ALA A 103 4.48 -12.57 22.91
C ALA A 103 3.59 -12.33 24.16
N ASP A 104 2.32 -12.09 23.94
CA ASP A 104 1.25 -12.04 24.92
C ASP A 104 0.63 -13.44 25.14
N GLY A 105 0.38 -13.81 26.38
CA GLY A 105 0.03 -15.20 26.72
C GLY A 105 -1.32 -15.66 26.17
N PHE A 106 -2.40 -14.90 26.37
CA PHE A 106 -3.77 -15.35 26.05
C PHE A 106 -4.76 -14.19 25.91
N ASP A 107 -5.55 -14.20 24.83
CA ASP A 107 -6.56 -13.17 24.60
C ASP A 107 -7.97 -13.72 24.36
N TYR A 108 -8.97 -13.04 24.92
CA TYR A 108 -10.39 -13.37 24.77
C TYR A 108 -11.19 -12.20 24.22
N LEU A 109 -11.94 -12.45 23.15
CA LEU A 109 -12.91 -11.49 22.61
C LEU A 109 -14.31 -12.11 22.68
N HIS A 110 -15.22 -11.49 23.42
CA HIS A 110 -16.64 -11.84 23.39
C HIS A 110 -17.40 -10.79 22.57
N TYR A 111 -18.15 -11.26 21.58
CA TYR A 111 -18.94 -10.41 20.70
C TYR A 111 -20.33 -10.98 20.53
N GLY A 112 -21.35 -10.33 21.10
CA GLY A 112 -22.75 -10.60 20.85
C GLY A 112 -23.26 -11.99 21.27
N ASN A 113 -24.28 -12.02 22.14
CA ASN A 113 -25.13 -13.19 22.31
C ASN A 113 -26.18 -13.32 21.18
N THR A 114 -26.47 -12.25 20.45
CA THR A 114 -27.30 -12.25 19.24
C THR A 114 -26.83 -11.16 18.27
N CYS A 115 -26.39 -11.56 17.08
CA CYS A 115 -25.85 -10.63 16.08
C CYS A 115 -26.42 -10.88 14.67
N TYR A 116 -26.64 -9.83 13.86
CA TYR A 116 -27.25 -10.01 12.53
C TYR A 116 -26.23 -10.43 11.46
N TYR A 117 -24.96 -10.01 11.61
CA TYR A 117 -23.83 -10.40 10.75
C TYR A 117 -22.67 -10.89 11.61
N LYS A 118 -21.95 -11.91 11.12
CA LYS A 118 -20.69 -12.34 11.75
C LYS A 118 -19.63 -11.24 11.64
N PRO A 119 -18.78 -11.03 12.68
CA PRO A 119 -17.66 -10.11 12.60
C PRO A 119 -16.61 -10.60 11.58
N VAL A 120 -15.90 -9.67 10.92
CA VAL A 120 -14.77 -9.96 10.02
C VAL A 120 -13.50 -9.58 10.76
N MET A 121 -12.62 -10.54 11.06
CA MET A 121 -11.42 -10.34 11.90
C MET A 121 -10.14 -10.68 11.14
N PHE A 122 -9.08 -9.88 11.35
CA PHE A 122 -7.80 -10.01 10.63
C PHE A 122 -6.68 -10.75 11.38
N PHE A 123 -6.68 -10.82 12.72
CA PHE A 123 -5.57 -11.45 13.48
C PHE A 123 -5.99 -12.10 14.81
N TYR A 124 -5.36 -13.24 15.12
CA TYR A 124 -5.34 -13.90 16.43
C TYR A 124 -3.89 -13.90 16.91
N GLY A 125 -3.55 -12.99 17.83
CA GLY A 125 -2.22 -12.89 18.45
C GLY A 125 -1.05 -12.69 17.48
N GLY A 126 0.09 -12.28 18.03
CA GLY A 126 1.32 -12.00 17.28
C GLY A 126 2.32 -13.17 17.32
N ILE A 127 3.52 -12.99 16.76
CA ILE A 127 4.57 -14.01 16.82
C ILE A 127 4.96 -14.30 18.29
N GLY A 128 4.80 -15.54 18.76
CA GLY A 128 5.22 -15.96 20.10
C GLY A 128 4.14 -15.85 21.18
N ASP A 129 2.90 -15.63 20.78
CA ASP A 129 1.70 -15.71 21.59
C ASP A 129 1.36 -17.16 22.02
N GLY A 130 0.43 -17.29 22.98
CA GLY A 130 -0.13 -18.58 23.41
C GLY A 130 -1.37 -19.02 22.61
N TYR A 131 -2.58 -18.72 23.11
CA TYR A 131 -3.88 -19.17 22.55
C TYR A 131 -4.92 -18.06 22.68
N GLY A 132 -5.66 -17.74 21.61
CA GLY A 132 -6.78 -16.79 21.62
C GLY A 132 -8.07 -17.40 21.08
N PHE A 133 -9.23 -17.01 21.61
CA PHE A 133 -10.53 -17.51 21.13
C PHE A 133 -11.62 -16.43 21.13
N ILE A 134 -12.52 -16.50 20.15
CA ILE A 134 -13.71 -15.65 20.07
C ILE A 134 -14.94 -16.48 20.42
N GLN A 135 -15.88 -15.85 21.11
CA GLN A 135 -17.20 -16.41 21.33
C GLN A 135 -18.28 -15.45 20.82
N TYR A 136 -19.24 -16.00 20.08
CA TYR A 136 -20.45 -15.31 19.64
C TYR A 136 -21.60 -16.33 19.55
N TYR A 137 -22.83 -15.88 19.77
CA TYR A 137 -24.02 -16.74 19.74
C TYR A 137 -25.08 -16.20 18.77
N ASN A 138 -25.83 -17.11 18.13
CA ASN A 138 -26.99 -16.80 17.27
C ASN A 138 -26.75 -15.68 16.26
N CYS A 139 -25.63 -15.78 15.53
CA CYS A 139 -25.29 -14.83 14.48
C CYS A 139 -25.87 -15.25 13.12
N GLY A 140 -26.40 -14.30 12.33
CA GLY A 140 -26.95 -14.55 10.99
C GLY A 140 -25.94 -15.22 10.04
N GLN A 141 -26.43 -16.04 9.09
CA GLN A 141 -25.57 -16.65 8.07
C GLN A 141 -25.11 -15.59 7.07
N LEU A 142 -23.79 -15.42 6.95
CA LEU A 142 -23.21 -14.94 5.70
C LEU A 142 -23.49 -16.05 4.68
N GLU A 143 -24.30 -15.78 3.64
CA GLU A 143 -24.21 -16.58 2.42
C GLU A 143 -22.73 -16.65 2.03
N ASP A 144 -22.27 -17.80 1.51
CA ASP A 144 -20.90 -18.06 1.02
C ASP A 144 -20.50 -17.01 -0.03
N MET A 145 -20.18 -15.81 0.42
CA MET A 145 -19.18 -14.96 -0.20
C MET A 145 -17.90 -15.72 0.08
N ALA A 146 -17.40 -16.46 -0.91
CA ALA A 146 -16.01 -16.87 -0.92
C ALA A 146 -15.20 -15.63 -0.52
N LEU A 147 -14.70 -15.61 0.71
CA LEU A 147 -14.00 -14.46 1.23
C LEU A 147 -12.80 -14.28 0.30
N PRO A 148 -12.68 -13.14 -0.41
CA PRO A 148 -11.47 -12.87 -1.17
C PRO A 148 -10.28 -13.01 -0.22
N ILE A 149 -9.12 -13.39 -0.76
CA ILE A 149 -7.86 -13.35 0.00
C ILE A 149 -7.82 -12.10 0.87
N GLU A 150 -7.45 -12.28 2.13
CA GLU A 150 -7.13 -11.18 3.01
C GLU A 150 -5.79 -10.59 2.58
N LEU A 151 -5.87 -9.69 1.60
CA LEU A 151 -4.73 -8.93 1.10
C LEU A 151 -4.36 -7.87 2.14
N LEU A 152 -3.35 -8.15 2.95
CA LEU A 152 -2.87 -7.24 4.00
C LEU A 152 -2.35 -5.92 3.39
N LYS A 153 -1.55 -6.06 2.33
CA LYS A 153 -0.82 -4.94 1.74
C LYS A 153 -0.83 -5.08 0.23
N PHE A 154 -1.03 -3.97 -0.45
CA PHE A 154 -0.65 -3.80 -1.85
C PHE A 154 -0.24 -2.35 -2.04
N VAL A 155 1.02 -2.14 -2.44
CA VAL A 155 1.64 -0.83 -2.62
C VAL A 155 2.49 -0.81 -3.87
N ALA A 156 2.71 0.38 -4.42
CA ALA A 156 3.57 0.61 -5.56
C ALA A 156 4.43 1.85 -5.27
N PHE A 157 5.69 1.80 -5.68
CA PHE A 157 6.61 2.92 -5.56
C PHE A 157 7.60 2.89 -6.72
N GLN A 158 8.02 4.08 -7.16
CA GLN A 158 9.02 4.21 -8.20
C GLN A 158 10.41 3.80 -7.66
N GLU A 159 11.12 2.98 -8.43
CA GLU A 159 12.54 2.65 -8.24
C GLU A 159 13.25 2.91 -9.59
N ASP A 160 14.03 3.98 -9.66
CA ASP A 160 14.72 4.44 -10.88
C ASP A 160 13.77 4.58 -12.10
N ASP A 161 14.00 3.81 -13.16
CA ASP A 161 13.26 3.77 -14.42
C ASP A 161 12.09 2.77 -14.41
N LYS A 162 11.65 2.32 -13.23
CA LYS A 162 10.67 1.25 -13.03
C LYS A 162 9.72 1.56 -11.88
N VAL A 163 8.63 0.81 -11.81
CA VAL A 163 7.73 0.81 -10.65
C VAL A 163 7.77 -0.56 -10.00
N ARG A 164 8.10 -0.60 -8.70
CA ARG A 164 8.04 -1.80 -7.89
C ARG A 164 6.68 -1.93 -7.26
N LEU A 165 6.03 -3.08 -7.47
CA LEU A 165 4.79 -3.46 -6.83
C LEU A 165 5.07 -4.51 -5.76
N GLU A 166 4.50 -4.33 -4.57
CA GLU A 166 4.66 -5.25 -3.46
C GLU A 166 3.31 -5.57 -2.81
N TRP A 167 3.08 -6.84 -2.52
CA TRP A 167 1.91 -7.26 -1.77
C TRP A 167 2.16 -8.39 -0.80
N ILE A 168 1.26 -8.48 0.18
CA ILE A 168 1.25 -9.52 1.20
C ILE A 168 -0.17 -10.08 1.28
N SER A 169 -0.31 -11.39 1.08
CA SER A 169 -1.53 -12.14 1.39
C SER A 169 -1.40 -12.76 2.79
N LEU A 170 -2.44 -12.70 3.61
CA LEU A 170 -2.46 -13.37 4.92
C LEU A 170 -2.77 -14.86 4.79
N THR A 171 -3.79 -15.14 3.99
CA THR A 171 -4.24 -16.49 3.66
C THR A 171 -4.50 -16.58 2.17
N GLU A 172 -4.31 -17.77 1.62
CA GLU A 172 -4.63 -18.10 0.22
C GLU A 172 -5.44 -19.38 0.21
N ILE A 173 -6.57 -19.38 -0.49
CA ILE A 173 -7.42 -20.56 -0.65
C ILE A 173 -7.68 -20.73 -2.14
N ASN A 174 -7.30 -21.88 -2.68
CA ASN A 174 -7.40 -22.22 -4.10
C ASN A 174 -6.80 -21.20 -5.08
N ASN A 175 -5.82 -20.40 -4.65
CA ASN A 175 -5.22 -19.35 -5.46
C ASN A 175 -4.23 -19.94 -6.47
N GLU A 176 -4.55 -19.87 -7.77
CA GLU A 176 -3.66 -20.32 -8.84
C GLU A 176 -2.55 -19.26 -9.08
N TYR A 177 -2.93 -17.99 -9.24
CA TYR A 177 -2.00 -16.88 -9.47
C TYR A 177 -2.61 -15.51 -9.23
N PHE A 178 -1.75 -14.51 -9.03
CA PHE A 178 -2.07 -13.10 -9.11
C PHE A 178 -1.67 -12.55 -10.49
N SER A 179 -2.60 -11.87 -11.16
CA SER A 179 -2.28 -10.99 -12.29
C SER A 179 -2.10 -9.57 -11.80
N ILE A 180 -1.03 -8.92 -12.22
CA ILE A 180 -0.86 -7.47 -12.08
C ILE A 180 -1.50 -6.82 -13.29
N GLU A 181 -2.45 -5.93 -13.05
CA GLU A 181 -3.10 -5.14 -14.09
C GLU A 181 -2.73 -3.66 -13.95
N HIS A 182 -2.39 -3.05 -15.08
CA HIS A 182 -1.96 -1.66 -15.21
C HIS A 182 -2.97 -0.86 -16.04
N SER A 183 -3.13 0.42 -15.69
CA SER A 183 -4.01 1.36 -16.39
C SER A 183 -3.49 2.79 -16.28
N LEU A 184 -3.76 3.61 -17.29
CA LEU A 184 -3.49 5.06 -17.28
C LEU A 184 -4.72 5.90 -16.92
N ASP A 185 -5.91 5.28 -16.91
CA ASP A 185 -7.20 5.96 -16.69
C ASP A 185 -8.08 5.30 -15.62
N ALA A 186 -7.57 4.25 -14.96
CA ALA A 186 -8.26 3.41 -13.98
C ALA A 186 -9.53 2.70 -14.52
N THR A 187 -9.74 2.67 -15.83
CA THR A 187 -10.91 2.06 -16.48
C THR A 187 -10.53 0.99 -17.50
N ASN A 188 -9.49 1.24 -18.30
CA ASN A 188 -8.93 0.31 -19.29
C ASN A 188 -7.70 -0.36 -18.70
N TRP A 189 -7.78 -1.67 -18.50
CA TRP A 189 -6.76 -2.45 -17.78
C TRP A 189 -6.05 -3.41 -18.73
N ILE A 190 -4.73 -3.47 -18.64
CA ILE A 190 -3.88 -4.45 -19.33
C ILE A 190 -3.15 -5.31 -18.28
N SER A 191 -3.07 -6.63 -18.49
CA SER A 191 -2.27 -7.49 -17.62
C SER A 191 -0.80 -7.42 -18.02
N ILE A 192 0.07 -7.11 -17.05
CA ILE A 192 1.52 -6.92 -17.28
C ILE A 192 2.37 -8.06 -16.72
N ALA A 193 1.85 -8.82 -15.73
CA ALA A 193 2.53 -9.96 -15.14
C ALA A 193 1.53 -10.95 -14.52
N ASN A 194 1.93 -12.23 -14.43
CA ASN A 194 1.25 -13.27 -13.67
C ASN A 194 2.23 -13.94 -12.71
N ILE A 195 1.91 -13.95 -11.43
CA ILE A 195 2.75 -14.45 -10.35
C ILE A 195 2.04 -15.63 -9.70
N PRO A 196 2.65 -16.83 -9.71
CA PRO A 196 2.04 -18.00 -9.08
C PRO A 196 1.68 -17.74 -7.60
N GLY A 197 0.47 -18.12 -7.23
CA GLY A 197 0.02 -18.13 -5.84
C GLY A 197 0.62 -19.32 -5.08
N ALA A 198 0.40 -19.35 -3.77
CA ALA A 198 0.77 -20.48 -2.92
C ALA A 198 -0.23 -21.66 -3.01
N GLY A 199 -1.30 -21.53 -3.80
CA GLY A 199 -2.36 -22.54 -3.89
C GLY A 199 -3.28 -22.51 -2.66
N ASN A 200 -2.79 -23.06 -1.55
CA ASN A 200 -3.45 -22.96 -0.25
C ASN A 200 -2.40 -22.61 0.82
N SER A 201 -2.61 -21.52 1.54
CA SER A 201 -1.74 -21.07 2.63
C SER A 201 -2.54 -20.45 3.76
N ASN A 202 -2.20 -20.81 4.99
CA ASN A 202 -2.68 -20.15 6.21
C ASN A 202 -1.58 -19.29 6.87
N THR A 203 -0.52 -19.00 6.12
CA THR A 203 0.61 -18.18 6.57
C THR A 203 0.85 -17.06 5.58
N ALA A 204 1.25 -15.89 6.10
CA ALA A 204 1.45 -14.72 5.27
C ALA A 204 2.51 -14.98 4.18
N GLN A 205 2.17 -14.66 2.93
CA GLN A 205 3.07 -14.75 1.78
C GLN A 205 3.40 -13.35 1.29
N SER A 206 4.67 -13.10 1.00
CA SER A 206 5.16 -11.81 0.50
C SER A 206 5.60 -11.95 -0.95
N TYR A 207 5.16 -11.02 -1.77
CA TYR A 207 5.42 -11.00 -3.20
C TYR A 207 5.86 -9.61 -3.64
N PHE A 208 6.63 -9.58 -4.72
CA PHE A 208 6.93 -8.34 -5.43
C PHE A 208 7.09 -8.62 -6.92
N GLU A 209 6.90 -7.58 -7.73
CA GLU A 209 7.19 -7.61 -9.16
C GLU A 209 7.46 -6.18 -9.65
N TYR A 210 8.13 -6.06 -10.80
CA TYR A 210 8.39 -4.78 -11.45
C TYR A 210 7.50 -4.57 -12.67
N ASP A 211 6.90 -3.39 -12.74
CA ASP A 211 6.56 -2.80 -14.03
C ASP A 211 7.83 -2.15 -14.60
N TYR A 212 8.36 -2.76 -15.67
CA TYR A 212 9.54 -2.30 -16.36
C TYR A 212 9.25 -1.17 -17.34
N TYR A 213 7.99 -0.92 -17.70
CA TYR A 213 7.63 0.06 -18.73
C TYR A 213 6.50 0.99 -18.25
N PRO A 214 6.64 1.64 -17.08
CA PRO A 214 5.66 2.63 -16.64
C PRO A 214 5.67 3.84 -17.57
N GLU A 215 4.50 4.43 -17.79
CA GLU A 215 4.35 5.64 -18.61
C GLU A 215 4.56 6.89 -17.77
N GLU A 216 5.02 8.00 -18.35
CA GLU A 216 5.19 9.24 -17.60
C GLU A 216 3.83 9.76 -17.04
N GLY A 217 3.80 10.08 -15.75
CA GLY A 217 2.62 10.55 -15.02
C GLY A 217 1.96 9.47 -14.15
N ILE A 218 0.65 9.57 -13.97
CA ILE A 218 -0.09 8.69 -13.05
C ILE A 218 -0.29 7.31 -13.67
N ASN A 219 0.27 6.29 -13.04
CA ASN A 219 0.07 4.89 -13.36
C ASN A 219 -0.78 4.24 -12.28
N TYR A 220 -1.86 3.58 -12.66
CA TYR A 220 -2.75 2.84 -11.76
C TYR A 220 -2.47 1.35 -11.84
N TYR A 221 -2.55 0.69 -10.68
CA TYR A 221 -2.35 -0.75 -10.58
C TYR A 221 -3.42 -1.41 -9.71
N ARG A 222 -3.77 -2.64 -10.06
CA ARG A 222 -4.58 -3.54 -9.23
C ARG A 222 -4.08 -4.97 -9.37
N LEU A 223 -4.29 -5.78 -8.35
CA LEU A 223 -4.14 -7.23 -8.43
C LEU A 223 -5.46 -7.84 -8.83
N LYS A 224 -5.41 -8.84 -9.70
CA LYS A 224 -6.48 -9.77 -9.97
C LYS A 224 -6.02 -11.15 -9.54
N GLN A 225 -6.58 -11.65 -8.46
CA GLN A 225 -6.36 -13.03 -8.04
C GLN A 225 -7.21 -13.95 -8.92
N THR A 226 -6.65 -15.07 -9.38
CA THR A 226 -7.39 -16.10 -10.11
C THR A 226 -7.24 -17.44 -9.41
N ASP A 227 -8.37 -18.06 -9.10
CA ASP A 227 -8.42 -19.35 -8.45
C ASP A 227 -8.33 -20.49 -9.47
N PHE A 228 -8.04 -21.71 -9.00
CA PHE A 228 -8.00 -22.91 -9.86
C PHE A 228 -9.34 -23.20 -10.58
N ASP A 229 -10.47 -22.70 -10.06
CA ASP A 229 -11.79 -22.81 -10.68
C ASP A 229 -12.11 -21.64 -11.64
N ARG A 230 -11.12 -20.77 -11.92
CA ARG A 230 -11.18 -19.58 -12.77
C ARG A 230 -12.02 -18.42 -12.21
N LYS A 231 -12.51 -18.51 -10.97
CA LYS A 231 -13.04 -17.32 -10.28
C LYS A 231 -11.91 -16.33 -10.03
N HIS A 232 -12.28 -15.06 -9.95
CA HIS A 232 -11.32 -14.01 -9.72
C HIS A 232 -11.89 -12.89 -8.85
N THR A 233 -11.00 -12.27 -8.11
CA THR A 233 -11.27 -11.13 -7.23
C THR A 233 -10.24 -10.05 -7.48
N TYR A 234 -10.59 -8.79 -7.22
CA TYR A 234 -9.71 -7.65 -7.44
C TYR A 234 -9.33 -7.00 -6.11
N SER A 235 -8.09 -6.54 -6.02
CA SER A 235 -7.67 -5.65 -4.95
C SER A 235 -8.28 -4.26 -5.09
N LYS A 236 -8.07 -3.42 -4.08
CA LYS A 236 -8.14 -1.96 -4.25
C LYS A 236 -7.18 -1.50 -5.35
N ILE A 237 -7.54 -0.40 -6.01
CA ILE A 237 -6.66 0.28 -6.96
C ILE A 237 -5.65 1.12 -6.18
N ILE A 238 -4.39 1.05 -6.57
CA ILE A 238 -3.32 1.93 -6.10
C ILE A 238 -2.76 2.72 -7.29
N TYR A 239 -1.98 3.75 -7.01
CA TYR A 239 -1.34 4.54 -8.07
C TYR A 239 0.06 4.99 -7.65
N VAL A 240 0.86 5.33 -8.66
CA VAL A 240 2.15 6.02 -8.51
C VAL A 240 2.21 7.14 -9.56
N ASP A 241 2.68 8.31 -9.15
CA ASP A 241 3.05 9.39 -10.09
C ASP A 241 4.49 9.14 -10.53
N TYR A 242 4.64 8.38 -11.61
CA TYR A 242 5.93 8.01 -12.17
C TYR A 242 6.51 9.18 -12.94
N LYS A 243 7.70 9.61 -12.54
CA LYS A 243 8.44 10.65 -13.24
C LYS A 243 9.69 10.02 -13.78
N LEU A 244 9.83 10.00 -15.11
CA LEU A 244 11.10 9.62 -15.71
C LEU A 244 12.16 10.54 -15.11
N ASP A 245 13.05 9.97 -14.29
CA ASP A 245 14.15 10.74 -13.72
C ASP A 245 14.87 11.39 -14.89
N ASP A 246 15.13 12.69 -14.76
CA ASP A 246 15.67 13.51 -15.82
C ASP A 246 16.87 12.76 -16.39
N THR A 247 16.72 12.22 -17.62
CA THR A 247 17.77 11.43 -18.26
C THR A 247 19.03 12.26 -18.10
N GLN A 248 19.99 11.79 -17.32
CA GLN A 248 21.21 12.53 -17.01
C GLN A 248 22.05 12.53 -18.28
N ILE A 249 21.65 13.36 -19.24
CA ILE A 249 22.32 13.50 -20.52
C ILE A 249 23.61 14.26 -20.21
N THR A 250 24.73 13.55 -20.29
CA THR A 250 26.04 14.15 -20.13
C THR A 250 26.75 14.22 -21.47
N LEU A 251 27.52 15.30 -21.67
CA LEU A 251 28.28 15.53 -22.89
C LEU A 251 29.74 15.66 -22.52
N PHE A 252 30.58 14.79 -23.08
CA PHE A 252 32.00 14.82 -22.80
C PHE A 252 32.85 14.37 -24.00
N PRO A 253 34.10 14.85 -24.09
CA PRO A 253 34.60 15.99 -23.35
C PRO A 253 33.92 17.29 -23.81
N ASN A 254 33.81 18.27 -22.92
CA ASN A 254 33.43 19.62 -23.27
C ASN A 254 34.34 20.59 -22.50
N PRO A 255 35.31 21.25 -23.15
CA PRO A 255 35.48 21.37 -24.60
C PRO A 255 36.00 20.11 -25.32
N PHE A 256 35.73 19.99 -26.62
CA PHE A 256 36.16 18.87 -27.49
C PHE A 256 36.98 19.35 -28.69
N LYS A 257 37.66 18.43 -29.40
CA LYS A 257 38.39 18.72 -30.65
C LYS A 257 37.50 18.44 -31.86
N ASP A 258 37.38 17.19 -32.29
CA ASP A 258 36.58 16.84 -33.47
C ASP A 258 35.29 16.10 -33.11
N VAL A 259 35.32 15.30 -32.03
CA VAL A 259 34.22 14.45 -31.59
C VAL A 259 33.91 14.70 -30.12
N PHE A 260 32.62 14.71 -29.77
CA PHE A 260 32.16 14.58 -28.39
C PHE A 260 31.13 13.43 -28.30
N THR A 261 31.07 12.82 -27.12
CA THR A 261 30.15 11.75 -26.78
C THR A 261 28.94 12.32 -26.06
N VAL A 262 27.76 11.84 -26.45
CA VAL A 262 26.50 12.05 -25.74
C VAL A 262 26.18 10.77 -24.99
N ASP A 263 26.13 10.85 -23.67
CA ASP A 263 25.75 9.74 -22.80
C ASP A 263 24.33 9.98 -22.29
N LEU A 264 23.43 9.08 -22.63
CA LEU A 264 22.03 9.09 -22.21
C LEU A 264 21.84 8.43 -20.82
N GLY A 265 22.92 8.04 -20.15
CA GLY A 265 22.89 7.34 -18.87
C GLY A 265 22.30 5.95 -19.01
N THR A 266 21.45 5.56 -18.06
CA THR A 266 20.74 4.27 -18.05
C THR A 266 19.53 4.24 -18.99
N ALA A 267 19.35 5.24 -19.86
CA ALA A 267 18.22 5.28 -20.77
C ALA A 267 18.16 4.01 -21.63
N LYS A 268 16.98 3.37 -21.61
CA LYS A 268 16.62 2.31 -22.54
C LYS A 268 16.71 2.80 -23.98
N GLU A 269 16.67 1.86 -24.91
CA GLU A 269 16.67 2.17 -26.33
C GLU A 269 15.52 3.13 -26.67
N THR A 270 15.87 4.38 -26.97
CA THR A 270 14.91 5.48 -27.09
C THR A 270 15.09 6.18 -28.43
N SER A 271 13.96 6.50 -29.08
CA SER A 271 13.95 7.33 -30.27
C SER A 271 14.18 8.79 -29.89
N LEU A 272 15.21 9.40 -30.47
CA LEU A 272 15.61 10.78 -30.19
C LEU A 272 15.93 11.56 -31.47
N ASN A 273 15.73 12.87 -31.41
CA ASN A 273 16.12 13.81 -32.44
C ASN A 273 17.10 14.81 -31.85
N TYR A 274 18.26 14.98 -32.48
CA TYR A 274 19.21 16.04 -32.09
C TYR A 274 19.46 17.04 -33.21
N GLN A 275 19.82 18.25 -32.81
CA GLN A 275 20.15 19.38 -33.67
C GLN A 275 21.35 20.14 -33.10
N ILE A 276 22.26 20.57 -33.96
CA ILE A 276 23.42 21.38 -33.60
C ILE A 276 23.33 22.72 -34.31
N PHE A 277 23.48 23.80 -33.56
CA PHE A 277 23.46 25.16 -34.08
C PHE A 277 24.81 25.83 -33.79
N SER A 278 25.28 26.62 -34.74
CA SER A 278 26.39 27.56 -34.51
C SER A 278 25.95 28.71 -33.59
N SER A 279 26.92 29.50 -33.12
CA SER A 279 26.68 30.69 -32.29
C SER A 279 25.79 31.76 -32.95
N SER A 280 25.64 31.76 -34.28
CA SER A 280 24.74 32.66 -35.01
C SER A 280 23.34 32.06 -35.24
N GLY A 281 23.07 30.86 -34.75
CA GLY A 281 21.80 30.16 -34.93
C GLY A 281 21.67 29.36 -36.23
N LYS A 282 22.71 29.32 -37.07
CA LYS A 282 22.72 28.45 -38.27
C LYS A 282 22.71 26.98 -37.84
N LEU A 283 21.77 26.19 -38.36
CA LEU A 283 21.73 24.73 -38.22
C LEU A 283 22.93 24.11 -38.95
N ILE A 284 23.72 23.33 -38.22
CA ILE A 284 24.92 22.64 -38.69
C ILE A 284 24.61 21.18 -39.02
N GLN A 285 23.93 20.50 -38.11
CA GLN A 285 23.63 19.08 -38.23
C GLN A 285 22.31 18.76 -37.51
N SER A 286 21.58 17.78 -38.02
CA SER A 286 20.42 17.20 -37.33
C SER A 286 20.27 15.74 -37.69
N ASN A 287 19.84 14.90 -36.75
CA ASN A 287 19.56 13.50 -37.03
C ASN A 287 18.46 12.93 -36.12
N LEU A 288 17.75 11.92 -36.63
CA LEU A 288 16.80 11.11 -35.88
C LEU A 288 17.41 9.71 -35.73
N LEU A 289 17.50 9.21 -34.50
CA LEU A 289 18.10 7.92 -34.22
C LEU A 289 17.39 7.21 -33.06
N THR A 290 17.52 5.90 -33.04
CA THR A 290 17.08 5.04 -31.94
C THR A 290 18.33 4.41 -31.35
N THR A 291 18.62 4.67 -30.08
CA THR A 291 19.84 4.19 -29.42
C THR A 291 19.67 4.06 -27.91
N SER A 292 20.58 3.33 -27.26
CA SER A 292 20.72 3.24 -25.80
C SER A 292 22.16 3.54 -25.40
N GLY A 293 22.36 4.07 -24.20
CA GLY A 293 23.69 4.40 -23.67
C GLY A 293 24.35 5.59 -24.38
N GLN A 294 25.47 5.35 -25.07
CA GLN A 294 26.36 6.40 -25.60
C GLN A 294 26.41 6.41 -27.13
N PHE A 295 26.50 7.62 -27.70
CA PHE A 295 26.80 7.80 -29.12
C PHE A 295 27.66 9.03 -29.37
N ASP A 296 28.44 8.98 -30.45
CA ASP A 296 29.39 10.03 -30.81
C ASP A 296 28.83 10.98 -31.86
N ILE A 297 29.22 12.25 -31.74
CA ILE A 297 28.93 13.30 -32.71
C ILE A 297 30.24 13.87 -33.22
N ASN A 298 30.41 13.82 -34.54
CA ASN A 298 31.59 14.34 -35.23
C ASN A 298 31.30 15.71 -35.87
N LEU A 299 32.12 16.70 -35.53
CA LEU A 299 32.12 18.05 -36.08
C LEU A 299 33.49 18.43 -36.68
N GLU A 300 34.27 17.47 -37.16
CA GLU A 300 35.63 17.66 -37.72
C GLU A 300 35.67 18.76 -38.79
N GLN A 301 34.66 18.82 -39.67
CA GLN A 301 34.58 19.80 -40.77
C GLN A 301 34.20 21.21 -40.33
N GLU A 302 33.80 21.39 -39.07
CA GLU A 302 33.35 22.69 -38.54
C GLU A 302 34.51 23.46 -37.90
N SER A 303 34.40 24.79 -37.89
CA SER A 303 35.43 25.67 -37.29
C SER A 303 35.46 25.59 -35.76
N GLU A 304 36.55 26.05 -35.15
CA GLU A 304 36.59 26.24 -33.69
C GLU A 304 35.55 27.28 -33.24
N GLY A 305 34.90 27.04 -32.10
CA GLY A 305 33.86 27.94 -31.62
C GLY A 305 32.88 27.34 -30.62
N VAL A 306 31.85 28.11 -30.30
CA VAL A 306 30.75 27.71 -29.42
C VAL A 306 29.57 27.24 -30.26
N TYR A 307 29.01 26.09 -29.89
CA TYR A 307 27.84 25.50 -30.51
C TYR A 307 26.76 25.24 -29.45
N ILE A 308 25.52 25.15 -29.92
CA ILE A 308 24.36 24.74 -29.12
C ILE A 308 23.91 23.38 -29.60
N PHE A 309 23.97 22.39 -28.72
CA PHE A 309 23.42 21.06 -28.94
C PHE A 309 22.03 20.99 -28.31
N LYS A 310 21.03 20.68 -29.12
CA LYS A 310 19.65 20.48 -28.70
C LYS A 310 19.29 19.02 -28.96
N ILE A 311 18.75 18.35 -27.96
CA ILE A 311 18.28 16.97 -28.05
C ILE A 311 16.84 16.88 -27.56
N ILE A 312 16.03 16.10 -28.28
CA ILE A 312 14.62 15.89 -28.01
C ILE A 312 14.41 14.39 -27.81
N ILE A 313 13.97 14.03 -26.60
CA ILE A 313 13.71 12.64 -26.19
C ILE A 313 12.28 12.60 -25.67
N GLN A 314 11.41 11.78 -26.29
CA GLN A 314 10.00 11.65 -25.89
C GLN A 314 9.27 13.00 -25.72
N GLY A 315 9.61 14.00 -26.56
CA GLY A 315 9.02 15.35 -26.52
C GLY A 315 9.70 16.32 -25.54
N LYS A 316 10.54 15.85 -24.61
CA LYS A 316 11.33 16.70 -23.72
C LYS A 316 12.53 17.28 -24.44
N VAL A 317 12.75 18.58 -24.31
CA VAL A 317 13.84 19.32 -24.97
C VAL A 317 14.96 19.62 -23.97
N ASN A 318 16.16 19.13 -24.24
CA ASN A 318 17.38 19.47 -23.51
C ASN A 318 18.34 20.26 -24.39
N ILE A 319 18.99 21.28 -23.82
CA ILE A 319 19.87 22.20 -24.56
C ILE A 319 21.20 22.34 -23.80
N PHE A 320 22.30 22.14 -24.53
CA PHE A 320 23.65 22.19 -24.01
C PHE A 320 24.52 23.16 -24.81
N ARG A 321 25.37 23.88 -24.09
CA ARG A 321 26.44 24.67 -24.71
C ARG A 321 27.69 23.81 -24.80
N ILE A 322 28.20 23.62 -26.01
CA ILE A 322 29.42 22.85 -26.28
C ILE A 322 30.48 23.73 -26.94
N VAL A 323 31.77 23.45 -26.69
CA VAL A 323 32.90 24.25 -27.18
C VAL A 323 33.86 23.37 -27.98
N LYS A 324 34.05 23.70 -29.26
CA LYS A 324 35.07 23.10 -30.13
C LYS A 324 36.38 23.87 -30.03
N MET A 325 37.48 23.17 -29.77
CA MET A 325 38.85 23.68 -29.73
C MET A 325 39.74 23.00 -30.78
N LYS A 326 40.96 23.51 -30.92
CA LYS A 326 41.93 23.16 -31.95
C LYS A 326 42.58 21.78 -31.78
#